data_AF-A0A920BV54-F1
#
_entry.id   AF-A0A920BV54-F1
#
_cell.length_a   1.000
_cell.length_b   1.000
_cell.length_c   1.000
_cell.angle_alpha   90.00
_cell.angle_beta   90.00
_cell.angle_gamma   90.00
#
_symmetry.space_group_name_H-M   'P 1'
#
loop_
_entity.id
_entity.type
_entity.pdbx_description
1 polymer ?
#
loop_
_entity_poly.entity_id
_entity_poly.type
_entity_poly.pdbx_seq_one_letter_code
_entity_poly.pdbx_strand_id
1 'polypeptide(L)'
;MKALVKLANIPRSTYYDLVKRMGRPDPDSDLKEEIKAIFEEHEGRYGYRRIREELANRGHRVNHKKVQRLMKEVCPDEGHE
;
A
#
# COMPACT_ATOMS: atom_id res chain seq x y z
N MET A 1 -16.88 -12.74 -20.75
CA MET A 1 -15.42 -12.51 -20.57
C MET A 1 -14.55 -12.74 -21.82
N LYS A 2 -14.78 -13.78 -22.64
CA LYS A 2 -13.97 -14.02 -23.86
C LYS A 2 -14.03 -12.89 -24.91
N ALA A 3 -15.15 -12.18 -25.02
CA ALA A 3 -15.34 -11.11 -26.01
C ALA A 3 -14.52 -9.84 -25.70
N LEU A 4 -14.49 -9.41 -24.42
CA LEU A 4 -13.76 -8.22 -23.98
C LEU A 4 -12.24 -8.36 -24.14
N VAL A 5 -11.69 -9.54 -23.85
CA VAL A 5 -10.25 -9.83 -23.99
C VAL A 5 -9.83 -9.87 -25.47
N LYS A 6 -10.72 -10.35 -26.35
CA LYS A 6 -10.50 -10.34 -27.80
C LYS A 6 -10.49 -8.91 -28.38
N LEU A 7 -11.37 -8.04 -27.89
CA LEU A 7 -11.44 -6.64 -28.30
C LEU A 7 -10.20 -5.84 -27.85
N ALA A 8 -9.67 -6.15 -26.66
CA ALA A 8 -8.46 -5.51 -26.12
C ALA A 8 -7.14 -6.06 -26.70
N ASN A 9 -7.18 -7.06 -27.59
CA ASN A 9 -6.02 -7.73 -28.18
C ASN A 9 -5.00 -8.25 -27.14
N ILE A 10 -5.48 -8.69 -25.98
CA ILE A 10 -4.64 -9.20 -24.89
C ILE A 10 -4.56 -10.74 -25.02
N PRO A 11 -3.36 -11.35 -24.97
CA PRO A 11 -3.22 -12.80 -24.96
C PRO A 11 -3.97 -13.41 -23.78
N ARG A 12 -4.62 -14.57 -23.99
CA ARG A 12 -5.33 -15.28 -22.91
C ARG A 12 -4.42 -15.56 -21.71
N SER A 13 -3.14 -15.89 -21.94
CA SER A 13 -2.16 -16.09 -20.85
C SER A 13 -2.00 -14.82 -20.02
N THR A 14 -1.71 -13.70 -20.68
CA THR A 14 -1.57 -12.39 -20.02
C THR A 14 -2.81 -12.01 -19.21
N TYR A 15 -4.02 -12.30 -19.71
CA TYR A 15 -5.25 -12.08 -18.96
C TYR A 15 -5.29 -12.88 -17.65
N TYR A 16 -5.01 -14.18 -17.69
CA TYR A 16 -5.01 -15.01 -16.47
C TYR A 16 -3.84 -14.67 -15.54
N ASP A 17 -2.68 -14.26 -16.06
CA ASP A 17 -1.57 -13.75 -15.27
C ASP A 17 -1.93 -12.45 -14.53
N LEU A 18 -2.61 -11.52 -15.21
CA LEU A 18 -3.09 -10.28 -14.60
C LEU A 18 -4.14 -10.55 -13.53
N VAL A 19 -5.12 -11.42 -13.81
CA VAL A 19 -6.15 -11.82 -12.82
C VAL A 19 -5.50 -12.49 -11.61
N LYS A 20 -4.49 -13.35 -11.83
CA LYS A 20 -3.73 -14.02 -10.76
C LYS A 20 -2.90 -13.04 -9.93
N ARG A 21 -2.44 -11.93 -10.50
CA ARG A 21 -1.75 -10.85 -9.77
C ARG A 21 -2.74 -9.96 -9.03
N MET A 22 -3.89 -9.65 -9.62
CA MET A 22 -4.94 -8.81 -8.99
C MET A 22 -5.66 -9.50 -7.83
N GLY A 23 -5.71 -10.83 -7.81
CA GLY A 23 -6.31 -11.59 -6.71
C GLY A 23 -5.39 -11.85 -5.51
N ARG A 24 -4.16 -11.31 -5.52
CA ARG A 24 -3.26 -11.44 -4.35
C ARG A 24 -3.58 -10.28 -3.40
N PRO A 25 -4.02 -10.57 -2.15
CA PRO A 25 -4.10 -9.52 -1.15
C PRO A 25 -2.71 -8.90 -1.00
N ASP A 26 -2.64 -7.58 -1.01
CA ASP A 26 -1.38 -6.86 -0.78
C ASP A 26 -0.88 -7.32 0.59
N PRO A 27 0.29 -7.98 0.69
CA PRO A 27 0.80 -8.45 1.98
C PRO A 27 1.09 -7.27 2.92
N ASP A 28 1.11 -6.06 2.37
CA ASP A 28 1.31 -4.80 3.06
C ASP A 28 0.00 -4.08 3.40
N SER A 29 -1.18 -4.60 3.02
CA SER A 29 -2.48 -3.96 3.30
C SER A 29 -2.69 -3.69 4.79
N ASP A 30 -2.44 -4.70 5.63
CA ASP A 30 -2.57 -4.60 7.09
C ASP A 30 -1.64 -3.51 7.66
N LEU A 31 -0.40 -3.48 7.17
CA LEU A 31 0.59 -2.46 7.49
C LEU A 31 0.22 -1.06 7.01
N LYS A 32 -0.43 -0.95 5.84
CA LYS A 32 -0.94 0.31 5.28
C LYS A 32 -2.07 0.85 6.15
N GLU A 33 -2.98 0.00 6.60
CA GLU A 33 -4.06 0.38 7.53
C GLU A 33 -3.49 0.85 8.87
N GLU A 34 -2.51 0.12 9.43
CA GLU A 34 -1.88 0.50 10.70
C GLU A 34 -1.15 1.86 10.59
N ILE A 35 -0.37 2.07 9.51
CA ILE A 35 0.30 3.34 9.21
C ILE A 35 -0.72 4.47 9.11
N LYS A 36 -1.85 4.23 8.42
CA LYS A 36 -2.91 5.22 8.25
C LYS A 36 -3.59 5.55 9.58
N ALA A 37 -3.89 4.55 10.39
CA ALA A 37 -4.49 4.72 11.71
C ALA A 37 -3.59 5.57 12.63
N ILE A 38 -2.29 5.28 12.68
CA ILE A 38 -1.30 6.07 13.44
C ILE A 38 -1.23 7.51 12.89
N PHE A 39 -1.24 7.67 11.57
CA PHE A 39 -1.19 8.98 10.94
C PHE A 39 -2.42 9.83 11.29
N GLU A 40 -3.62 9.26 11.21
CA GLU A 40 -4.89 9.92 11.57
C GLU A 40 -4.99 10.21 13.08
N GLU A 41 -4.56 9.27 13.93
CA GLU A 41 -4.50 9.43 15.40
C GLU A 41 -3.63 10.62 15.83
N HIS A 42 -2.57 10.89 15.07
CA HIS A 42 -1.65 12.01 15.33
C HIS A 42 -1.88 13.23 14.43
N GLU A 43 -3.07 13.36 13.84
CA GLU A 43 -3.50 14.49 12.99
C GLU A 43 -2.54 14.78 11.82
N GLY A 44 -1.91 13.75 11.27
CA GLY A 44 -0.95 13.86 10.18
C GLY A 44 0.38 14.53 10.52
N ARG A 45 0.65 14.83 11.79
CA ARG A 45 1.92 15.46 12.21
C ARG A 45 3.10 14.50 12.19
N TYR A 46 2.83 13.20 12.14
CA TYR A 46 3.83 12.18 12.28
C TYR A 46 4.40 11.78 10.92
N GLY A 47 5.67 12.10 10.71
CA GLY A 47 6.45 11.58 9.59
C GLY A 47 6.81 10.10 9.74
N TYR A 48 7.35 9.49 8.68
CA TYR A 48 7.72 8.07 8.63
C TYR A 48 8.62 7.60 9.79
N ARG A 49 9.42 8.49 10.38
CA ARG A 49 10.29 8.20 11.51
C ARG A 49 9.48 7.89 12.78
N ARG A 50 8.51 8.74 13.12
CA ARG A 50 7.65 8.56 14.30
C ARG A 50 6.70 7.39 14.12
N ILE A 51 6.12 7.26 12.93
CA ILE A 51 5.25 6.12 12.59
C ILE A 51 5.99 4.78 12.77
N ARG A 52 7.27 4.70 12.37
CA ARG A 52 8.09 3.50 12.61
C ARG A 52 8.27 3.20 14.09
N GLU A 53 8.43 4.23 14.92
CA GLU A 53 8.58 4.07 16.37
C GLU A 53 7.27 3.56 17.00
N GLU A 54 6.11 4.10 16.61
CA GLU A 54 4.81 3.55 17.02
C GLU A 54 4.62 2.12 16.55
N LEU A 55 4.93 1.81 15.29
CA LEU A 55 4.86 0.45 14.76
C LEU A 55 5.72 -0.51 15.58
N ALA A 56 6.94 -0.09 15.94
CA ALA A 56 7.83 -0.88 16.79
C ALA A 56 7.25 -1.06 18.21
N ASN A 57 6.63 -0.03 18.79
CA ASN A 57 5.94 -0.10 20.08
C ASN A 57 4.73 -1.05 20.05
N ARG A 58 4.01 -1.10 18.92
CA ARG A 58 2.91 -2.04 18.68
C ARG A 58 3.38 -3.46 18.31
N GLY A 59 4.69 -3.69 18.28
CA GLY A 59 5.29 -5.01 18.01
C GLY A 59 5.60 -5.29 16.53
N HIS A 60 5.33 -4.34 15.63
CA HIS A 60 5.63 -4.45 14.20
C HIS A 60 7.08 -4.02 13.93
N ARG A 61 7.99 -4.99 13.83
CA ARG A 61 9.38 -4.73 13.40
C ARG A 61 9.46 -4.59 11.88
N VAL A 62 9.18 -3.38 11.38
CA VAL A 62 9.29 -3.05 9.95
C VAL A 62 10.50 -2.19 9.60
N ASN A 63 11.03 -2.40 8.40
CA ASN A 63 12.16 -1.63 7.89
C ASN A 63 11.73 -0.19 7.56
N HIS A 64 12.55 0.81 7.91
CA HIS A 64 12.29 2.21 7.64
C HIS A 64 12.04 2.50 6.14
N LYS A 65 12.73 1.81 5.23
CA LYS A 65 12.50 1.93 3.77
C LYS A 65 11.09 1.49 3.37
N LYS A 66 10.57 0.44 4.02
CA LYS A 66 9.24 -0.10 3.76
C LYS A 66 8.18 0.88 4.27
N VAL A 67 8.31 1.38 5.50
CA VAL A 67 7.42 2.41 6.05
C VAL A 67 7.39 3.65 5.15
N GLN A 68 8.55 4.12 4.69
CA GLN A 68 8.61 5.28 3.79
C GLN A 68 7.87 5.06 2.46
N ARG A 69 8.04 3.89 1.83
CA ARG A 69 7.33 3.55 0.59
C ARG A 69 5.82 3.50 0.83
N LEU A 70 5.40 2.79 1.88
CA LEU A 70 3.99 2.62 2.22
C LEU A 70 3.33 3.94 2.59
N MET A 71 3.99 4.79 3.38
CA MET A 71 3.51 6.13 3.73
C MET A 71 3.26 6.98 2.49
N LYS A 72 4.14 6.92 1.49
CA LYS A 72 3.95 7.62 0.21
C LYS A 72 2.76 7.07 -0.61
N GLU A 73 2.45 5.78 -0.45
CA GLU A 73 1.30 5.15 -1.10
C GLU A 73 -0.02 5.47 -0.39
N VAL A 74 -0.03 5.62 0.95
CA VAL A 74 -1.27 5.81 1.73
C VAL A 74 -1.60 7.26 2.08
N CYS A 75 -0.58 8.10 2.23
CA CYS A 75 -0.73 9.52 2.51
C CYS A 75 -0.18 10.27 1.30
N PRO A 76 -1.01 10.58 0.28
CA PRO A 76 -0.61 11.52 -0.74
C PRO A 76 -0.23 12.83 -0.01
N ASP A 77 0.95 13.33 -0.33
CA ASP A 77 1.50 14.59 0.14
C ASP A 77 0.45 15.69 -0.14
N GLU A 78 -0.35 16.06 0.86
CA GLU A 78 -1.08 17.33 0.84
C GLU A 78 0.00 18.38 1.01
N GLY A 79 0.52 18.81 -0.15
CA GLY A 79 1.64 19.71 -0.27
C GLY A 79 1.50 20.89 0.65
N HIS A 80 2.49 21.05 1.51
CA HIS A 80 2.77 22.31 2.15
C HIS A 80 3.27 23.26 1.05
N GLU A 81 2.36 24.03 0.44
CA GLU A 81 2.70 25.28 -0.27
C GLU A 81 2.80 26.43 0.75
#